data_AF-A0A3D0VJA7-F1
#
_entry.id   AF-A0A3D0VJA7-F1
#
_cell.length_a   1.000
_cell.length_b   1.000
_cell.length_c   1.000
_cell.angle_alpha   90.00
_cell.angle_beta   90.00
_cell.angle_gamma   90.00
#
_symmetry.space_group_name_H-M   'P 1'
#
loop_
_entity.id
_entity.type
_entity.pdbx_description
1 polymer ?
#
loop_
_entity_poly.entity_id
_entity_poly.type
_entity_poly.pdbx_seq_one_letter_code
_entity_poly.pdbx_strand_id
1 'polypeptide(L)'
;PPTPEDLARKFLAAVDSSTEVTVGPDLQVAGRSAYNLIVAPRTQGTLVEKVVIAVDGQTGMPLRVSVMARGQAQPAFETGFTSLSLAAPEDSVFTFVAPPGTTVKELPVPPLPPRPGLPALPPTPGSVNPGAVPPGSDADLRNGDAPKPTVTGKGWETVIGFPAAPNGQGAALTESILKDPLLSQAAVVVPGGRLLSTALVNVLVTDDGRIFVGMVPAERLLAAAGAA
;
A
#
# COMPACT_ATOMS: atom_id res chain seq x y z
N PRO A 1 4.43 8.55 -0.07
CA PRO A 1 3.08 7.91 -0.04
C PRO A 1 2.91 7.08 -1.32
N PRO A 2 2.17 5.97 -1.31
CA PRO A 2 1.93 5.17 -2.52
C PRO A 2 1.16 6.00 -3.56
N THR A 3 1.41 5.75 -4.85
CA THR A 3 0.65 6.41 -5.93
C THR A 3 -0.76 5.82 -6.05
N PRO A 4 -1.70 6.51 -6.73
CA PRO A 4 -2.99 5.92 -7.06
C PRO A 4 -2.87 4.60 -7.82
N GLU A 5 -1.89 4.47 -8.71
CA GLU A 5 -1.64 3.26 -9.47
C GLU A 5 -1.18 2.09 -8.57
N ASP A 6 -0.25 2.34 -7.65
CA ASP A 6 0.22 1.33 -6.71
C ASP A 6 -0.93 0.76 -5.87
N LEU A 7 -1.83 1.64 -5.40
CA LEU A 7 -2.98 1.23 -4.60
C LEU A 7 -4.02 0.50 -5.43
N ALA A 8 -4.36 1.02 -6.62
CA ALA A 8 -5.31 0.38 -7.52
C ALA A 8 -4.86 -1.06 -7.84
N ARG A 9 -3.58 -1.23 -8.18
CA ARG A 9 -3.00 -2.55 -8.46
C ARG A 9 -3.12 -3.50 -7.27
N LYS A 10 -2.83 -3.02 -6.05
CA LYS A 10 -2.94 -3.84 -4.83
C LYS A 10 -4.38 -4.27 -4.56
N PHE A 11 -5.36 -3.36 -4.65
CA PHE A 11 -6.75 -3.69 -4.41
C PHE A 11 -7.31 -4.64 -5.48
N LEU A 12 -6.98 -4.41 -6.75
CA LEU A 12 -7.43 -5.26 -7.85
C LEU A 12 -6.80 -6.65 -7.81
N ALA A 13 -5.54 -6.78 -7.41
CA ALA A 13 -4.89 -8.07 -7.22
C ALA A 13 -5.51 -8.90 -6.09
N ALA A 14 -6.15 -8.25 -5.11
CA ALA A 14 -6.84 -8.89 -3.99
C ALA A 14 -8.31 -9.24 -4.27
N VAL A 15 -8.82 -8.95 -5.48
CA VAL A 15 -10.20 -9.30 -5.85
C VAL A 15 -10.33 -10.82 -5.98
N ASP A 16 -11.27 -11.38 -5.21
CA ASP A 16 -11.65 -12.78 -5.26
C ASP A 16 -13.19 -12.92 -5.17
N SER A 17 -13.71 -14.12 -4.92
CA SER A 17 -15.15 -14.38 -4.81
C SER A 17 -15.84 -13.62 -3.65
N SER A 18 -15.09 -13.12 -2.68
CA SER A 18 -15.61 -12.30 -1.56
C SER A 18 -15.76 -10.82 -1.93
N THR A 19 -15.37 -10.43 -3.14
CA THR A 19 -15.37 -9.05 -3.61
C THR A 19 -16.31 -8.88 -4.79
N GLU A 20 -17.04 -7.77 -4.80
CA GLU A 20 -17.86 -7.32 -5.90
C GLU A 20 -17.17 -6.14 -6.60
N VAL A 21 -17.13 -6.19 -7.93
CA VAL A 21 -16.57 -5.11 -8.74
C VAL A 21 -17.65 -4.59 -9.67
N THR A 22 -17.96 -3.30 -9.55
CA THR A 22 -18.98 -2.62 -10.36
C THR A 22 -18.46 -1.31 -10.91
N VAL A 23 -19.14 -0.77 -11.91
CA VAL A 23 -18.86 0.56 -12.45
C VAL A 23 -19.92 1.51 -11.90
N GLY A 24 -19.47 2.56 -11.21
CA GLY A 24 -20.29 3.65 -10.72
C GLY A 24 -20.52 4.74 -11.76
N PRO A 25 -21.13 5.87 -11.37
CA PRO A 25 -21.30 7.01 -12.25
C PRO A 25 -19.95 7.63 -12.63
N ASP A 26 -19.86 8.15 -13.85
CA ASP A 26 -18.69 8.86 -14.34
C ASP A 26 -18.35 10.05 -13.43
N LEU A 27 -17.05 10.33 -13.29
CA LEU A 27 -16.56 11.44 -12.47
C LEU A 27 -15.34 12.10 -13.11
N GLN A 28 -14.94 13.26 -12.58
CA GLN A 28 -13.69 13.91 -12.98
C GLN A 28 -12.64 13.91 -11.88
N VAL A 29 -11.38 13.70 -12.28
CA VAL A 29 -10.19 13.78 -11.42
C VAL A 29 -9.14 14.60 -12.13
N ALA A 30 -8.57 15.60 -11.45
CA ALA A 30 -7.51 16.46 -12.00
C ALA A 30 -7.86 17.02 -13.41
N GLY A 31 -9.13 17.37 -13.64
CA GLY A 31 -9.61 17.88 -14.93
C GLY A 31 -9.78 16.83 -16.03
N ARG A 32 -9.72 15.53 -15.70
CA ARG A 32 -9.86 14.42 -16.64
C ARG A 32 -11.11 13.60 -16.34
N SER A 33 -11.83 13.20 -17.39
CA SER A 33 -12.98 12.29 -17.26
C SER A 33 -12.50 10.89 -16.93
N ALA A 34 -13.12 10.26 -15.93
CA ALA A 34 -12.70 8.99 -15.38
C ALA A 34 -13.87 8.04 -15.20
N TYR A 35 -13.62 6.76 -15.52
CA TYR A 35 -14.49 5.66 -15.12
C TYR A 35 -14.33 5.41 -13.63
N ASN A 36 -15.44 5.11 -12.98
CA ASN A 36 -15.51 4.93 -11.55
C ASN A 36 -15.63 3.45 -11.18
N LEU A 37 -14.52 2.79 -10.89
CA LEU A 37 -14.52 1.38 -10.50
C LEU A 37 -14.74 1.26 -8.99
N ILE A 38 -15.80 0.57 -8.59
CA ILE A 38 -16.16 0.33 -7.19
C ILE A 38 -15.82 -1.12 -6.86
N VAL A 39 -14.97 -1.31 -5.86
CA VAL A 39 -14.54 -2.61 -5.34
C VAL A 39 -15.10 -2.73 -3.92
N ALA A 40 -16.12 -3.56 -3.73
CA ALA A 40 -16.86 -3.66 -2.47
C ALA A 40 -16.78 -5.07 -1.87
N PRO A 41 -16.55 -5.22 -0.55
CA PRO A 41 -16.70 -6.49 0.13
C PRO A 41 -18.15 -6.99 0.03
N ARG A 42 -18.34 -8.29 -0.22
CA ARG A 42 -19.67 -8.94 -0.16
C ARG A 42 -20.14 -9.24 1.26
N THR A 43 -19.29 -8.97 2.25
CA THR A 43 -19.54 -9.23 3.67
C THR A 43 -19.73 -7.95 4.48
N GLN A 44 -20.47 -8.08 5.57
CA GLN A 44 -20.61 -7.02 6.58
C GLN A 44 -19.58 -7.18 7.71
N GLY A 45 -18.77 -8.24 7.71
CA GLY A 45 -17.76 -8.54 8.74
C GLY A 45 -16.50 -7.67 8.71
N THR A 46 -16.51 -6.58 7.95
CA THR A 46 -15.37 -5.67 7.74
C THR A 46 -15.78 -4.20 7.95
N LEU A 47 -14.81 -3.39 8.38
CA LEU A 47 -14.91 -1.94 8.50
C LEU A 47 -14.88 -1.24 7.15
N VAL A 48 -14.35 -1.89 6.11
CA VAL A 48 -14.31 -1.33 4.76
C VAL A 48 -15.71 -1.44 4.14
N GLU A 49 -16.27 -0.32 3.71
CA GLU A 49 -17.51 -0.33 2.92
C GLU A 49 -17.22 -0.61 1.46
N LYS A 50 -16.27 0.12 0.89
CA LYS A 50 -15.86 0.01 -0.51
C LYS A 50 -14.55 0.76 -0.76
N VAL A 51 -13.89 0.37 -1.84
CA VAL A 51 -12.78 1.10 -2.44
C VAL A 51 -13.26 1.65 -3.79
N VAL A 52 -12.99 2.93 -4.03
CA VAL A 52 -13.36 3.65 -5.24
C VAL A 52 -12.09 3.99 -6.00
N ILE A 53 -11.97 3.51 -7.24
CA ILE A 53 -10.81 3.70 -8.10
C ILE A 53 -11.27 4.49 -9.32
N ALA A 54 -10.82 5.73 -9.43
CA ALA A 54 -11.06 6.56 -10.60
C ALA A 54 -9.99 6.26 -11.66
N VAL A 55 -10.41 5.81 -12.84
CA VAL A 55 -9.52 5.39 -13.94
C VAL A 55 -9.71 6.33 -15.12
N ASP A 56 -8.63 6.95 -15.60
CA ASP A 56 -8.67 7.90 -16.72
C ASP A 56 -9.32 7.24 -17.95
N GLY A 57 -10.37 7.87 -18.48
CA GLY A 57 -11.14 7.33 -19.59
C GLY A 57 -10.36 7.27 -20.92
N GLN A 58 -9.27 8.01 -21.03
CA GLN A 58 -8.43 8.04 -22.24
C GLN A 58 -7.25 7.06 -22.16
N THR A 59 -6.54 7.02 -21.03
CA THR A 59 -5.29 6.26 -20.90
C THR A 59 -5.41 4.97 -20.10
N GLY A 60 -6.49 4.79 -19.33
CA GLY A 60 -6.63 3.69 -18.38
C GLY A 60 -5.79 3.86 -17.10
N MET A 61 -5.12 5.00 -16.92
CA MET A 61 -4.30 5.27 -15.73
C MET A 61 -5.18 5.53 -14.50
N PRO A 62 -4.92 4.88 -13.35
CA PRO A 62 -5.59 5.23 -12.10
C PRO A 62 -5.22 6.66 -11.66
N LEU A 63 -6.24 7.50 -11.46
CA LEU A 63 -6.09 8.91 -11.09
C LEU A 63 -6.32 9.18 -9.60
N ARG A 64 -7.19 8.39 -8.96
CA ARG A 64 -7.50 8.49 -7.53
C ARG A 64 -7.93 7.12 -7.00
N VAL A 65 -7.55 6.83 -5.76
CA VAL A 65 -8.08 5.73 -4.95
C VAL A 65 -8.59 6.28 -3.63
N SER A 66 -9.84 6.01 -3.31
CA SER A 66 -10.48 6.40 -2.05
C SER A 66 -11.02 5.16 -1.35
N VAL A 67 -10.69 4.99 -0.06
CA VAL A 67 -11.17 3.89 0.78
C VAL A 67 -12.22 4.43 1.72
N MET A 68 -13.44 3.91 1.60
CA MET A 68 -14.58 4.32 2.40
C MET A 68 -14.76 3.36 3.56
N ALA A 69 -14.75 3.90 4.79
CA ALA A 69 -15.12 3.14 5.98
C ALA A 69 -16.63 3.14 6.14
N ARG A 70 -17.15 2.03 6.66
CA ARG A 70 -18.57 1.85 6.94
C ARG A 70 -19.05 2.90 7.93
N GLY A 71 -20.16 3.55 7.60
CA GLY A 71 -20.78 4.57 8.46
C GLY A 71 -20.09 5.94 8.39
N GLN A 72 -19.13 6.14 7.49
CA GLN A 72 -18.49 7.43 7.25
C GLN A 72 -18.92 8.02 5.90
N ALA A 73 -19.21 9.32 5.89
CA ALA A 73 -19.52 10.05 4.66
C ALA A 73 -18.26 10.45 3.88
N GLN A 74 -17.13 10.63 4.57
CA GLN A 74 -15.85 11.02 3.98
C GLN A 74 -14.92 9.80 3.84
N PRO A 75 -14.00 9.79 2.87
CA PRO A 75 -13.00 8.73 2.75
C PRO A 75 -12.14 8.65 4.01
N ALA A 76 -11.95 7.43 4.52
CA ALA A 76 -11.04 7.18 5.62
C ALA A 76 -9.57 7.25 5.15
N PHE A 77 -9.34 7.00 3.87
CA PHE A 77 -8.06 7.20 3.21
C PHE A 77 -8.30 7.61 1.76
N GLU A 78 -7.51 8.55 1.24
CA GLU A 78 -7.54 8.94 -0.16
C GLU A 78 -6.14 9.26 -0.66
N THR A 79 -5.85 8.83 -1.89
CA THR A 79 -4.71 9.33 -2.66
C THR A 79 -5.15 9.62 -4.09
N GLY A 80 -4.74 10.75 -4.64
CA GLY A 80 -5.15 11.16 -5.99
C GLY A 80 -4.39 12.36 -6.51
N PHE A 81 -4.38 12.50 -7.83
CA PHE A 81 -3.85 13.70 -8.47
C PHE A 81 -4.80 14.89 -8.26
N THR A 82 -4.24 16.03 -7.89
CA THR A 82 -4.93 17.32 -7.89
C THR A 82 -4.76 18.02 -9.24
N SER A 83 -3.62 17.80 -9.90
CA SER A 83 -3.27 18.25 -11.24
C SER A 83 -2.43 17.18 -11.93
N LEU A 84 -2.64 16.98 -13.23
CA LEU A 84 -1.91 16.01 -14.03
C LEU A 84 -1.67 16.54 -15.44
N SER A 85 -0.39 16.62 -15.82
CA SER A 85 0.04 16.82 -17.20
C SER A 85 0.70 15.54 -17.69
N LEU A 86 0.22 15.01 -18.80
CA LEU A 86 0.82 13.88 -19.50
C LEU A 86 1.65 14.34 -20.72
N ALA A 87 1.89 15.64 -20.85
CA ALA A 87 2.71 16.19 -21.91
C ALA A 87 4.17 15.74 -21.72
N ALA A 88 4.84 15.44 -22.83
CA ALA A 88 6.28 15.26 -22.83
C ALA A 88 6.94 16.56 -22.32
N PRO A 89 7.87 16.49 -21.35
CA PRO A 89 8.63 17.67 -20.95
C PRO A 89 9.39 18.25 -22.16
N GLU A 90 9.49 19.57 -22.21
CA GLU A 90 10.27 20.27 -23.24
C GLU A 90 11.74 19.82 -23.23
N ASP A 91 12.35 19.63 -24.41
CA ASP A 91 13.75 19.22 -24.54
C ASP A 91 14.72 20.15 -23.78
N SER A 92 14.35 21.43 -23.69
CA SER A 92 15.11 22.46 -22.96
C SER A 92 15.29 22.15 -21.47
N VAL A 93 14.42 21.34 -20.85
CA VAL A 93 14.57 20.89 -19.45
C VAL A 93 15.78 19.96 -19.31
N PHE A 94 16.13 19.23 -20.37
CA PHE A 94 17.27 18.33 -20.40
C PHE A 94 18.55 19.00 -20.94
N THR A 95 18.44 20.22 -21.44
CA THR A 95 19.59 20.98 -21.92
C THR A 95 20.35 21.55 -20.73
N PHE A 96 21.58 21.10 -20.56
CA PHE A 96 22.49 21.72 -19.60
C PHE A 96 22.87 23.13 -20.07
N VAL A 97 22.43 24.14 -19.33
CA VAL A 97 22.81 25.56 -19.56
C VAL A 97 23.75 25.99 -18.45
N ALA A 98 25.04 26.10 -18.78
CA ALA A 98 26.04 26.57 -17.83
C ALA A 98 25.80 28.05 -17.48
N PRO A 99 25.73 28.42 -16.19
CA PRO A 99 25.67 29.83 -15.78
C PRO A 99 26.90 30.61 -16.28
N PRO A 100 26.80 31.93 -16.52
CA PRO A 100 27.94 32.75 -16.92
C PRO A 100 29.13 32.61 -15.94
N GLY A 101 30.34 32.45 -16.48
CA GLY A 101 31.57 32.27 -15.67
C GLY A 101 31.86 30.83 -15.22
N THR A 102 31.07 29.85 -15.66
CA THR A 102 31.26 28.43 -15.29
C THR A 102 32.20 27.72 -16.26
N THR A 103 33.22 27.06 -15.74
CA THR A 103 34.10 26.17 -16.53
C THR A 103 33.47 24.79 -16.66
N VAL A 104 33.04 24.43 -17.88
CA VAL A 104 32.53 23.09 -18.20
C VAL A 104 33.71 22.18 -18.53
N LYS A 105 33.73 20.97 -17.95
CA LYS A 105 34.71 19.92 -18.28
C LYS A 105 33.97 18.71 -18.83
N GLU A 106 34.28 18.34 -20.07
CA GLU A 106 33.80 17.08 -20.65
C GLU A 106 34.70 15.93 -20.21
N LEU A 107 34.09 14.92 -19.59
CA LEU A 107 34.77 13.69 -19.24
C LEU A 107 34.46 12.63 -20.31
N PRO A 108 35.47 11.95 -20.87
CA PRO A 108 35.23 10.85 -21.79
C PRO A 108 34.50 9.71 -21.08
N VAL A 109 33.39 9.26 -21.65
CA VAL A 109 32.68 8.06 -21.16
C VAL A 109 33.54 6.83 -21.50
N PRO A 110 33.99 6.05 -20.50
CA PRO A 110 34.76 4.84 -20.77
C PRO A 110 33.94 3.88 -21.63
N PRO A 111 34.53 3.23 -22.65
CA PRO A 111 33.81 2.22 -23.41
C PRO A 111 33.35 1.11 -22.47
N LEU A 112 32.07 0.74 -22.57
CA LEU A 112 31.53 -0.42 -21.87
C LEU A 112 32.33 -1.66 -22.30
N PRO A 113 32.84 -2.48 -21.37
CA PRO A 113 33.56 -3.70 -21.73
C PRO A 113 32.63 -4.63 -22.50
N PRO A 114 33.12 -5.32 -23.55
CA PRO A 114 32.31 -6.25 -24.32
C PRO A 114 31.80 -7.37 -23.40
N ARG A 115 30.48 -7.54 -23.33
CA ARG A 115 29.85 -8.70 -22.68
C ARG A 115 29.97 -9.89 -23.63
N PRO A 116 30.61 -11.01 -23.23
CA PRO A 116 30.68 -12.20 -24.07
C PRO A 116 29.27 -12.73 -24.39
N GLY A 117 28.95 -12.93 -25.67
CA GLY A 117 27.74 -13.64 -26.10
C GLY A 117 26.57 -12.82 -26.68
N LEU A 118 26.71 -11.51 -26.86
CA LEU A 118 25.68 -10.67 -27.51
C LEU A 118 26.23 -10.03 -28.81
N PRO A 119 25.56 -10.19 -29.97
CA PRO A 119 25.92 -9.45 -31.18
C PRO A 119 25.81 -7.94 -30.94
N ALA A 120 26.73 -7.17 -31.50
CA ALA A 120 26.69 -5.71 -31.44
C ALA A 120 25.46 -5.20 -32.21
N LEU A 121 24.45 -4.72 -31.49
CA LEU A 121 23.35 -3.96 -32.08
C LEU A 121 23.78 -2.49 -32.24
N PRO A 122 23.44 -1.83 -33.37
CA PRO A 122 23.67 -0.40 -33.52
C PRO A 122 22.84 0.39 -32.47
N PRO A 123 23.34 1.54 -31.99
CA PRO A 123 22.66 2.31 -30.96
C PRO A 123 21.41 3.00 -31.52
N THR A 124 20.22 2.53 -31.14
CA THR A 124 18.97 3.29 -31.27
C THR A 124 18.75 4.13 -30.00
N PRO A 125 18.57 5.46 -30.11
CA PRO A 125 18.12 6.29 -28.98
C PRO A 125 16.67 5.92 -28.62
N GLY A 126 16.41 5.53 -27.36
CA GLY A 126 15.05 5.39 -26.83
C GLY A 126 14.60 3.99 -26.34
N SER A 127 15.47 2.98 -26.28
CA SER A 127 15.08 1.69 -25.69
C SER A 127 15.26 1.68 -24.16
N VAL A 128 14.19 1.94 -23.42
CA VAL A 128 14.09 1.52 -22.01
C VAL A 128 13.82 0.02 -21.99
N ASN A 129 14.63 -0.75 -21.28
CA ASN A 129 14.32 -2.15 -20.95
C ASN A 129 13.42 -2.16 -19.71
N PRO A 130 12.13 -2.52 -19.79
CA PRO A 130 11.32 -2.77 -18.62
C PRO A 130 11.55 -4.23 -18.22
N GLY A 131 12.52 -4.48 -17.35
CA GLY A 131 12.77 -5.85 -16.89
C GLY A 131 14.17 -6.09 -16.34
N ALA A 132 14.45 -5.54 -15.16
CA ALA A 132 15.50 -6.07 -14.29
C ALA A 132 15.04 -5.88 -12.84
N VAL A 133 14.13 -6.75 -12.41
CA VAL A 133 13.87 -6.97 -10.98
C VAL A 133 15.14 -7.61 -10.42
N PRO A 134 15.83 -7.02 -9.42
CA PRO A 134 16.91 -7.71 -8.74
C PRO A 134 16.35 -8.98 -8.09
N PRO A 135 16.90 -10.18 -8.33
CA PRO A 135 16.53 -11.34 -7.54
C PRO A 135 17.15 -11.16 -6.15
N GLY A 136 16.33 -10.83 -5.14
CA GLY A 136 16.87 -10.72 -3.78
C GLY A 136 16.05 -10.02 -2.70
N SER A 137 14.73 -9.79 -2.85
CA SER A 137 13.93 -9.18 -1.77
C SER A 137 12.98 -10.13 -1.04
N ASP A 138 13.11 -11.44 -1.22
CA ASP A 138 12.28 -12.46 -0.53
C ASP A 138 13.05 -13.31 0.50
N ALA A 139 14.21 -12.86 0.95
CA ALA A 139 14.98 -13.53 1.98
C ALA A 139 15.62 -12.50 2.92
N ASP A 140 14.92 -12.17 4.01
CA ASP A 140 15.51 -11.94 5.36
C ASP A 140 14.48 -11.48 6.42
N LEU A 141 13.34 -12.15 6.49
CA LEU A 141 12.52 -12.20 7.73
C LEU A 141 12.37 -13.62 8.30
N ARG A 142 13.13 -14.59 7.76
CA ARG A 142 13.13 -15.97 8.25
C ARG A 142 14.14 -16.14 9.39
N ASN A 143 13.87 -15.47 10.51
CA ASN A 143 14.33 -16.01 11.80
C ASN A 143 13.53 -17.29 12.06
N GLY A 144 14.15 -18.44 11.80
CA GLY A 144 13.52 -19.76 11.85
C GLY A 144 12.99 -20.22 13.21
N ASP A 145 13.22 -19.43 14.27
CA ASP A 145 12.86 -19.75 15.66
C ASP A 145 11.84 -18.78 16.29
N ALA A 146 11.40 -17.74 15.58
CA ALA A 146 10.35 -16.84 16.09
C ALA A 146 8.96 -17.49 15.88
N PRO A 147 8.08 -17.53 16.89
CA PRO A 147 6.73 -18.04 16.71
C PRO A 147 6.01 -17.21 15.64
N LYS A 148 5.41 -17.91 14.67
CA LYS A 148 4.86 -17.30 13.45
C LYS A 148 3.54 -16.58 13.75
N PRO A 149 3.24 -15.48 13.03
CA PRO A 149 1.91 -14.90 13.06
C PRO A 149 0.85 -15.92 12.62
N THR A 150 -0.30 -15.91 13.29
CA THR A 150 -1.48 -16.68 12.89
C THR A 150 -2.38 -15.81 12.02
N VAL A 151 -3.04 -16.43 11.03
CA VAL A 151 -4.01 -15.74 10.18
C VAL A 151 -5.33 -16.46 10.33
N THR A 152 -6.35 -15.73 10.78
CA THR A 152 -7.73 -16.22 10.93
C THR A 152 -8.66 -15.42 10.03
N GLY A 153 -9.76 -16.02 9.59
CA GLY A 153 -10.63 -15.41 8.57
C GLY A 153 -10.06 -15.51 7.15
N LYS A 154 -10.76 -14.88 6.20
CA LYS A 154 -10.40 -14.84 4.78
C LYS A 154 -10.79 -13.49 4.18
N GLY A 155 -10.09 -13.06 3.13
CA GLY A 155 -10.39 -11.83 2.40
C GLY A 155 -10.50 -10.62 3.33
N TRP A 156 -11.62 -9.90 3.24
CA TRP A 156 -11.91 -8.71 4.04
C TRP A 156 -12.11 -8.94 5.54
N GLU A 157 -12.29 -10.20 5.96
CA GLU A 157 -12.47 -10.57 7.37
C GLU A 157 -11.19 -11.11 8.01
N THR A 158 -10.06 -10.92 7.35
CA THR A 158 -8.77 -11.44 7.82
C THR A 158 -8.31 -10.73 9.10
N VAL A 159 -7.92 -11.52 10.09
CA VAL A 159 -7.28 -11.09 11.33
C VAL A 159 -5.93 -11.76 11.46
N ILE A 160 -4.90 -10.96 11.69
CA ILE A 160 -3.54 -11.41 11.91
C ILE A 160 -3.24 -11.34 13.40
N GLY A 161 -2.90 -12.48 14.00
CA GLY A 161 -2.48 -12.62 15.38
C GLY A 161 -0.96 -12.71 15.49
N PHE A 162 -0.36 -11.90 16.34
CA PHE A 162 1.06 -11.93 16.66
C PHE A 162 1.26 -12.46 18.08
N PRO A 163 2.16 -13.43 18.28
CA PRO A 163 2.48 -13.97 19.59
C PRO A 163 3.25 -12.96 20.46
N ALA A 164 3.18 -13.14 21.78
CA ALA A 164 3.82 -12.28 22.77
C ALA A 164 5.36 -12.34 22.74
N ALA A 165 6.00 -11.28 23.26
CA ALA A 165 7.44 -11.18 23.52
C ALA A 165 7.94 -12.25 24.52
N PRO A 166 9.24 -12.63 24.56
CA PRO A 166 10.40 -12.01 23.91
C PRO A 166 10.70 -12.54 22.49
N ASN A 167 10.06 -13.64 22.10
CA ASN A 167 10.34 -14.32 20.82
C ASN A 167 9.32 -13.97 19.73
N GLY A 168 8.19 -13.34 20.08
CA GLY A 168 7.14 -12.95 19.15
C GLY A 168 7.32 -11.54 18.55
N GLN A 169 6.95 -11.41 17.28
CA GLN A 169 7.04 -10.15 16.52
C GLN A 169 6.11 -9.03 17.07
N GLY A 170 5.19 -9.37 17.98
CA GLY A 170 4.30 -8.39 18.63
C GLY A 170 5.01 -7.49 19.66
N ALA A 171 6.18 -7.89 20.18
CA ALA A 171 6.89 -7.15 21.22
C ALA A 171 7.16 -5.68 20.85
N ALA A 172 7.69 -5.44 19.65
CA ALA A 172 8.07 -4.12 19.18
C ALA A 172 6.84 -3.20 18.94
N LEU A 173 5.74 -3.78 18.46
CA LEU A 173 4.46 -3.07 18.25
C LEU A 173 3.81 -2.72 19.60
N THR A 174 3.75 -3.65 20.54
CA THR A 174 3.26 -3.42 21.90
C THR A 174 4.07 -2.33 22.60
N GLU A 175 5.40 -2.40 22.52
CA GLU A 175 6.27 -1.35 23.06
C GLU A 175 6.02 0.00 22.40
N SER A 176 5.86 0.05 21.08
CA SER A 176 5.62 1.30 20.36
C SER A 176 4.28 1.93 20.74
N ILE A 177 3.23 1.13 20.90
CA ILE A 177 1.88 1.59 21.31
C ILE A 177 1.87 2.04 22.78
N LEU A 178 2.51 1.29 23.68
CA LEU A 178 2.51 1.60 25.11
C LEU A 178 3.49 2.71 25.49
N LYS A 179 4.60 2.87 24.76
CA LYS A 179 5.59 3.93 25.01
C LYS A 179 5.19 5.27 24.40
N ASP A 180 4.34 5.27 23.37
CA ASP A 180 3.79 6.52 22.82
C ASP A 180 2.64 7.04 23.71
N PRO A 181 2.79 8.23 24.34
CA PRO A 181 1.77 8.81 25.20
C PRO A 181 0.44 9.09 24.48
N LEU A 182 0.47 9.34 23.16
CA LEU A 182 -0.72 9.62 22.38
C LEU A 182 -1.48 8.34 22.04
N LEU A 183 -0.76 7.28 21.66
CA LEU A 183 -1.38 5.99 21.34
C LEU A 183 -1.93 5.30 22.59
N SER A 184 -1.25 5.40 23.72
CA SER A 184 -1.74 4.90 25.00
C SER A 184 -3.02 5.61 25.48
N GLN A 185 -3.18 6.90 25.18
CA GLN A 185 -4.42 7.66 25.43
C GLN A 185 -5.55 7.29 24.45
N ALA A 186 -5.22 7.00 23.20
CA ALA A 186 -6.19 6.58 22.19
C ALA A 186 -6.66 5.12 22.40
N ALA A 187 -5.90 4.31 23.12
CA ALA A 187 -6.22 2.91 23.39
C ALA A 187 -7.27 2.77 24.50
N VAL A 188 -8.45 2.26 24.14
CA VAL A 188 -9.57 2.03 25.04
C VAL A 188 -9.40 0.69 25.76
N VAL A 189 -9.67 0.66 27.07
CA VAL A 189 -9.65 -0.59 27.86
C VAL A 189 -10.85 -1.45 27.48
N VAL A 190 -10.59 -2.71 27.13
CA VAL A 190 -11.61 -3.71 26.77
C VAL A 190 -11.36 -4.99 27.58
N PRO A 191 -12.35 -5.89 27.70
CA PRO A 191 -12.13 -7.18 28.35
C PRO A 191 -10.95 -7.93 27.70
N GLY A 192 -9.92 -8.23 28.49
CA GLY A 192 -8.73 -8.96 28.04
C GLY A 192 -7.63 -8.11 27.37
N GLY A 193 -7.73 -6.77 27.39
CA GLY A 193 -6.63 -5.92 26.95
C GLY A 193 -7.01 -4.47 26.61
N ARG A 194 -6.33 -3.92 25.60
CA ARG A 194 -6.52 -2.56 25.10
C ARG A 194 -6.76 -2.58 23.59
N LEU A 195 -7.76 -1.83 23.16
CA LEU A 195 -8.16 -1.70 21.76
C LEU A 195 -7.79 -0.31 21.26
N LEU A 196 -7.00 -0.26 20.19
CA LEU A 196 -6.80 0.92 19.38
C LEU A 196 -7.68 0.79 18.13
N SER A 197 -8.53 1.79 17.91
CA SER A 197 -9.49 1.78 16.80
C SER A 197 -9.25 2.93 15.85
N THR A 198 -9.31 2.65 14.55
CA THR A 198 -9.34 3.63 13.48
C THR A 198 -10.53 3.34 12.56
N ALA A 199 -10.76 4.20 11.57
CA ALA A 199 -11.83 4.01 10.60
C ALA A 199 -11.72 2.71 9.79
N LEU A 200 -10.49 2.22 9.53
CA LEU A 200 -10.26 1.07 8.64
C LEU A 200 -9.63 -0.13 9.33
N VAL A 201 -8.94 0.08 10.45
CA VAL A 201 -8.15 -0.95 11.13
C VAL A 201 -8.36 -0.86 12.63
N ASN A 202 -8.58 -2.01 13.25
CA ASN A 202 -8.55 -2.18 14.68
C ASN A 202 -7.30 -2.99 15.08
N VAL A 203 -6.74 -2.64 16.24
CA VAL A 203 -5.61 -3.32 16.86
C VAL A 203 -5.97 -3.63 18.30
N LEU A 204 -5.99 -4.91 18.66
CA LEU A 204 -6.17 -5.38 20.03
C LEU A 204 -4.81 -5.82 20.59
N VAL A 205 -4.40 -5.22 21.69
CA VAL A 205 -3.24 -5.66 22.49
C VAL A 205 -3.80 -6.35 23.72
N THR A 206 -3.58 -7.66 23.86
CA THR A 206 -4.13 -8.44 24.98
C THR A 206 -3.24 -8.34 26.22
N ASP A 207 -3.81 -8.63 27.39
CA ASP A 207 -3.08 -8.60 28.67
C ASP A 207 -1.94 -9.62 28.73
N ASP A 208 -2.05 -10.72 27.98
CA ASP A 208 -1.00 -11.73 27.81
C ASP A 208 0.08 -11.35 26.78
N GLY A 209 0.01 -10.14 26.21
CA GLY A 209 1.01 -9.57 25.31
C GLY A 209 0.89 -9.96 23.85
N ARG A 210 -0.16 -10.69 23.44
CA ARG A 210 -0.47 -10.95 22.03
C ARG A 210 -1.06 -9.70 21.36
N ILE A 211 -0.97 -9.64 20.03
CA ILE A 211 -1.58 -8.56 19.24
C ILE A 211 -2.47 -9.16 18.17
N PHE A 212 -3.68 -8.64 18.00
CA PHE A 212 -4.56 -8.98 16.89
C PHE A 212 -4.86 -7.73 16.07
N VAL A 213 -4.64 -7.80 14.76
CA VAL A 213 -4.85 -6.68 13.84
C VAL A 213 -5.76 -7.13 12.71
N GLY A 214 -6.72 -6.29 12.35
CA GLY A 214 -7.58 -6.55 11.20
C GLY A 214 -8.43 -5.36 10.82
N MET A 215 -8.95 -5.40 9.60
CA MET A 215 -9.94 -4.44 9.09
C MET A 215 -11.37 -4.80 9.51
N VAL A 216 -11.50 -5.41 10.68
CA VAL A 216 -12.75 -6.01 11.17
C VAL A 216 -13.24 -5.28 12.42
N PRO A 217 -14.54 -5.36 12.74
CA PRO A 217 -15.09 -4.84 13.99
C PRO A 217 -14.37 -5.40 15.23
N ALA A 218 -14.37 -4.66 16.32
CA ALA A 218 -13.64 -5.00 17.54
C ALA A 218 -14.05 -6.38 18.10
N GLU A 219 -15.33 -6.71 17.99
CA GLU A 219 -15.91 -7.98 18.45
C GLU A 219 -15.28 -9.17 17.74
N ARG A 220 -14.89 -9.02 16.48
CA ARG A 220 -14.20 -10.06 15.71
C ARG A 220 -12.76 -10.25 16.17
N LEU A 221 -12.04 -9.17 16.53
CA LEU A 221 -10.70 -9.29 17.11
C LEU A 221 -10.74 -9.98 18.47
N LEU A 222 -11.71 -9.64 19.32
CA LEU A 222 -11.91 -10.27 20.62
C LEU A 222 -12.26 -11.77 20.47
N ALA A 223 -13.13 -12.11 19.51
CA ALA A 223 -13.45 -13.51 19.21
C ALA A 223 -12.23 -14.28 18.69
N ALA A 224 -11.42 -13.67 17.83
CA ALA A 224 -10.17 -14.29 17.34
C ALA A 224 -9.15 -14.50 18.47
N ALA A 225 -9.03 -13.54 19.40
CA ALA A 225 -8.15 -13.64 20.56
C ALA A 225 -8.58 -14.73 21.55
N GLY A 226 -9.89 -14.94 21.73
CA GLY A 226 -10.43 -16.00 22.60
C GLY A 226 -10.36 -17.41 22.00
N ALA A 227 -10.27 -17.53 20.67
CA ALA A 227 -10.16 -18.80 19.96
C ALA A 227 -8.71 -19.27 19.72
N ALA A 228 -7.73 -18.38 19.93
CA ALA A 228 -6.30 -18.61 19.76
C ALA A 228 -5.62 -18.95 21.09
#